data_AF-A0A1M7L7T3-F1
#
_entry.id   AF-A0A1M7L7T3-F1
#
_cell.length_a   1.000
_cell.length_b   1.000
_cell.length_c   1.000
_cell.angle_alpha   90.00
_cell.angle_beta   90.00
_cell.angle_gamma   90.00
#
_symmetry.space_group_name_H-M   'P 1'
#
loop_
_entity.id
_entity.type
_entity.pdbx_description
1 polymer ?
#
loop_
_entity_poly.entity_id
_entity_poly.type
_entity_poly.pdbx_seq_one_letter_code
_entity_poly.pdbx_strand_id
1 'polypeptide(L)'
;MKHIKKFIIFHILFSFLFLTGCKYFATPFLPDVDFVIDRINSGESEIDYEKYVRIEMYKSRLLFDHTTVEGGPDDELCNLIYGFRIYNISNEPIKINYKKFVPPELSKIIIAGLEDEFYPPHRYLKLKPGERIFDEGGVLMKHYNKLSEEEKKIFHQYKDTLYFELRINGKRAYAKVSAE
;
A
#
# COMPACT_ATOMS: atom_id res chain seq x y z
N MET A 1 45.97 36.82 3.51
CA MET A 1 44.70 36.63 4.25
C MET A 1 43.44 36.50 3.38
N LYS A 2 43.23 37.28 2.30
CA LYS A 2 42.02 37.16 1.45
C LYS A 2 41.86 35.81 0.74
N HIS A 3 42.94 35.19 0.29
CA HIS A 3 42.91 33.90 -0.43
C HIS A 3 42.61 32.70 0.50
N ILE A 4 43.10 32.72 1.74
CA ILE A 4 42.85 31.67 2.75
C ILE A 4 41.37 31.64 3.13
N LYS A 5 40.73 32.81 3.29
CA LYS A 5 39.28 32.89 3.57
C LYS A 5 38.42 32.33 2.44
N LYS A 6 38.80 32.54 1.16
CA LYS A 6 38.09 31.96 0.01
C LYS A 6 38.20 30.43 -0.04
N PHE A 7 39.37 29.87 0.32
CA PHE A 7 39.59 28.43 0.32
C PHE A 7 38.77 27.71 1.40
N ILE A 8 38.67 28.32 2.59
CA ILE A 8 37.84 27.81 3.69
C ILE A 8 36.35 27.81 3.32
N ILE A 9 35.85 28.88 2.68
CA ILE A 9 34.46 28.95 2.21
C ILE A 9 34.17 27.85 1.18
N PHE A 10 35.10 27.60 0.25
CA PHE A 10 34.95 26.54 -0.74
C PHE A 10 34.93 25.15 -0.11
N HIS A 11 35.80 24.90 0.89
CA HIS A 11 35.78 23.64 1.64
C HIS A 11 34.50 23.43 2.45
N ILE A 12 33.96 24.48 3.09
CA ILE A 12 32.69 24.36 3.83
C ILE A 12 31.52 24.07 2.87
N LEU A 13 31.46 24.73 1.71
CA LEU A 13 30.45 24.48 0.68
C LEU A 13 30.55 23.06 0.10
N PHE A 14 31.77 22.59 -0.17
CA PHE A 14 32.01 21.22 -0.64
C PHE A 14 31.71 20.17 0.43
N SER A 15 32.00 20.47 1.71
CA SER A 15 31.66 19.60 2.84
C SER A 15 30.15 19.54 3.06
N PHE A 16 29.40 20.63 2.79
CA PHE A 16 27.94 20.63 2.81
C PHE A 16 27.35 19.73 1.71
N LEU A 17 27.94 19.71 0.52
CA LEU A 17 27.57 18.79 -0.57
C LEU A 17 27.84 17.31 -0.22
N PHE A 18 28.85 17.02 0.60
CA PHE A 18 29.12 15.67 1.12
C PHE A 18 28.26 15.31 2.35
N LEU A 19 27.86 16.28 3.18
CA LEU A 19 26.98 16.08 4.34
C LEU A 19 25.50 15.97 3.97
N THR A 20 25.07 16.56 2.85
CA THR A 20 23.78 16.24 2.20
C THR A 20 23.88 15.00 1.30
N GLY A 21 25.05 14.34 1.30
CA GLY A 21 25.33 13.11 0.57
C GLY A 21 24.18 12.14 0.69
N CYS A 22 23.41 12.05 -0.39
CA CYS A 22 22.42 11.03 -0.70
C CYS A 22 21.82 10.34 0.53
N LYS A 23 21.07 11.06 1.37
CA LYS A 23 19.91 10.39 1.97
C LYS A 23 19.03 10.02 0.79
N TYR A 24 19.16 8.78 0.35
CA TYR A 24 18.28 8.16 -0.64
C TYR A 24 16.90 8.11 0.02
N PHE A 25 16.19 9.24 0.01
CA PHE A 25 14.80 9.29 0.38
C PHE A 25 14.10 8.51 -0.73
N ALA A 26 13.91 7.21 -0.51
CA ALA A 26 13.05 6.41 -1.35
C ALA A 26 11.74 7.20 -1.51
N THR A 27 11.32 7.44 -2.75
CA THR A 27 10.15 8.27 -3.00
C THR A 27 8.98 7.75 -2.18
N PRO A 28 8.20 8.58 -1.47
CA PRO A 28 7.09 8.08 -0.66
C PRO A 28 6.06 7.35 -1.53
N PHE A 29 5.25 6.49 -0.91
CA PHE A 29 4.05 5.97 -1.56
C PHE A 29 3.07 7.10 -1.84
N LEU A 30 2.14 6.86 -2.77
CA LEU A 30 1.03 7.76 -3.04
C LEU A 30 0.17 7.94 -1.78
N PRO A 31 -0.38 9.15 -1.59
CA PRO A 31 -1.05 9.52 -0.35
C PRO A 31 -2.47 8.98 -0.22
N ASP A 32 -3.12 8.60 -1.32
CA ASP A 32 -4.49 8.08 -1.33
C ASP A 32 -4.79 7.25 -2.59
N VAL A 33 -5.99 6.64 -2.61
CA VAL A 33 -6.46 5.76 -3.67
C VAL A 33 -6.75 6.48 -4.99
N ASP A 34 -7.12 7.77 -4.95
CA ASP A 34 -7.50 8.51 -6.16
C ASP A 34 -6.28 8.67 -7.07
N PHE A 35 -5.10 8.97 -6.49
CA PHE A 35 -3.86 8.97 -7.26
C PHE A 35 -3.55 7.59 -7.87
N VAL A 36 -3.81 6.49 -7.17
CA VAL A 36 -3.57 5.14 -7.71
C VAL A 36 -4.49 4.86 -8.89
N ILE A 37 -5.77 5.20 -8.77
CA ILE A 37 -6.76 5.07 -9.84
C ILE A 37 -6.34 5.89 -11.06
N ASP A 38 -5.90 7.13 -10.85
CA ASP A 38 -5.43 8.00 -11.94
C ASP A 38 -4.23 7.38 -12.67
N ARG A 39 -3.26 6.82 -11.94
CA ARG A 39 -2.09 6.17 -12.55
C ARG A 39 -2.42 4.87 -13.31
N ILE A 40 -3.41 4.12 -12.84
CA ILE A 40 -3.94 2.96 -13.56
C ILE A 40 -4.56 3.43 -14.88
N ASN A 41 -5.42 4.45 -14.83
CA ASN A 41 -6.13 4.97 -15.99
C ASN A 41 -5.20 5.65 -17.02
N SER A 42 -4.14 6.32 -16.55
CA SER A 42 -3.16 6.98 -17.42
C SER A 42 -2.06 6.05 -17.95
N GLY A 43 -1.96 4.81 -17.43
CA GLY A 43 -0.94 3.85 -17.82
C GLY A 43 0.48 4.21 -17.37
N GLU A 44 0.61 5.01 -16.30
CA GLU A 44 1.89 5.53 -15.79
C GLU A 44 2.70 4.52 -14.94
N SER A 45 2.47 3.22 -15.13
CA SER A 45 3.30 2.19 -14.50
C SER A 45 4.71 2.18 -15.14
N GLU A 46 5.75 2.19 -14.31
CA GLU A 46 7.15 2.12 -14.74
C GLU A 46 7.57 0.69 -15.14
N ILE A 47 6.77 -0.29 -14.73
CA ILE A 47 6.96 -1.71 -15.00
C ILE A 47 5.61 -2.41 -15.19
N ASP A 48 5.58 -3.37 -16.12
CA ASP A 48 4.48 -4.31 -16.26
C ASP A 48 4.59 -5.37 -15.15
N TYR A 49 3.80 -5.20 -14.08
CA TYR A 49 3.89 -6.04 -12.89
C TYR A 49 3.48 -7.49 -13.15
N GLU A 50 2.60 -7.74 -14.11
CA GLU A 50 2.06 -9.08 -14.40
C GLU A 50 3.12 -10.05 -14.96
N LYS A 51 4.27 -9.52 -15.39
CA LYS A 51 5.45 -10.33 -15.75
C LYS A 51 6.25 -10.81 -14.54
N TYR A 52 6.05 -10.20 -13.38
CA TYR A 52 6.85 -10.45 -12.18
C TYR A 52 6.04 -11.03 -11.04
N VAL A 53 4.82 -10.53 -10.84
CA VAL A 53 3.99 -10.91 -9.70
C VAL A 53 2.57 -11.27 -10.10
N ARG A 54 2.02 -12.26 -9.42
CA ARG A 54 0.59 -12.56 -9.42
C ARG A 54 0.01 -12.25 -8.05
N ILE A 55 -1.10 -11.51 -8.02
CA ILE A 55 -1.82 -11.20 -6.78
C ILE A 55 -3.12 -12.01 -6.77
N GLU A 56 -3.30 -12.84 -5.74
CA GLU A 56 -4.52 -13.63 -5.52
C GLU A 56 -5.22 -13.08 -4.28
N MET A 57 -6.44 -12.58 -4.44
CA MET A 57 -7.24 -12.02 -3.35
C MET A 57 -8.29 -13.02 -2.87
N TYR A 58 -8.45 -13.15 -1.56
CA TYR A 58 -9.51 -13.92 -0.94
C TYR A 58 -10.76 -13.06 -0.75
N LYS A 59 -11.94 -13.70 -0.75
CA LYS A 59 -13.18 -13.04 -0.35
C LYS A 59 -13.02 -12.45 1.05
N SER A 60 -13.35 -11.17 1.18
CA SER A 60 -13.26 -10.46 2.44
C SER A 60 -14.30 -10.97 3.44
N ARG A 61 -13.92 -10.96 4.71
CA ARG A 61 -14.72 -11.47 5.83
C ARG A 61 -15.00 -10.36 6.84
N LEU A 62 -16.22 -10.35 7.36
CA LEU A 62 -16.59 -9.48 8.47
C LEU A 62 -16.27 -10.19 9.78
N LEU A 63 -15.61 -9.48 10.69
CA LEU A 63 -15.43 -9.88 12.08
C LEU A 63 -16.20 -8.89 12.95
N PHE A 64 -17.19 -9.42 13.66
CA PHE A 64 -18.07 -8.65 14.54
C PHE A 64 -17.54 -8.60 15.99
N ASP A 65 -16.48 -9.35 16.27
CA ASP A 65 -15.72 -9.36 17.51
C ASP A 65 -14.45 -8.50 17.38
N HIS A 66 -13.79 -8.23 18.52
CA HIS A 66 -12.48 -7.56 18.57
C HIS A 66 -12.43 -6.09 18.14
N THR A 67 -13.50 -5.32 18.28
CA THR A 67 -13.47 -3.85 18.08
C THR A 67 -13.50 -3.04 19.37
N THR A 68 -13.77 -3.67 20.53
CA THR A 68 -13.70 -3.04 21.86
C THR A 68 -12.34 -3.27 22.53
N VAL A 69 -12.00 -2.46 23.55
CA VAL A 69 -10.77 -2.62 24.34
C VAL A 69 -10.66 -4.01 24.99
N GLU A 70 -11.80 -4.63 25.27
CA GLU A 70 -11.93 -5.96 25.88
C GLU A 70 -11.92 -7.10 24.84
N GLY A 71 -11.94 -6.76 23.54
CA GLY A 71 -11.96 -7.72 22.44
C GLY A 71 -13.31 -8.41 22.21
N GLY A 72 -14.39 -7.91 22.83
CA GLY A 72 -15.74 -8.45 22.70
C GLY A 72 -16.50 -7.95 21.45
N PRO A 73 -17.72 -8.47 21.22
CA PRO A 73 -18.61 -7.98 20.17
C PRO A 73 -19.02 -6.53 20.38
N ASP A 74 -19.28 -5.82 19.28
CA ASP A 74 -19.62 -4.41 19.25
C ASP A 74 -20.78 -4.19 18.28
N ASP A 75 -21.82 -3.52 18.75
CA ASP A 75 -23.04 -3.29 17.97
C ASP A 75 -22.91 -2.07 17.03
N GLU A 76 -21.85 -1.26 17.18
CA GLU A 76 -21.62 -0.02 16.44
C GLU A 76 -20.51 -0.17 15.38
N LEU A 77 -19.52 -1.04 15.62
CA LEU A 77 -18.39 -1.25 14.71
C LEU A 77 -18.15 -2.73 14.38
N CYS A 78 -17.59 -3.00 13.22
CA CYS A 78 -17.03 -4.31 12.88
C CYS A 78 -15.78 -4.16 12.02
N ASN A 79 -14.93 -5.19 11.99
CA ASN A 79 -13.76 -5.23 11.12
C ASN A 79 -14.10 -5.90 9.79
N LEU A 80 -13.68 -5.29 8.69
CA LEU A 80 -13.61 -5.95 7.38
C LEU A 80 -12.18 -6.40 7.14
N ILE A 81 -11.99 -7.70 6.95
CA ILE A 81 -10.66 -8.30 6.78
C ILE A 81 -10.43 -8.63 5.31
N TYR A 82 -9.34 -8.10 4.78
CA TYR A 82 -8.82 -8.39 3.46
C TYR A 82 -7.63 -9.34 3.57
N GLY A 83 -7.67 -10.44 2.84
CA GLY A 83 -6.55 -11.37 2.72
C GLY A 83 -6.12 -11.52 1.27
N PHE A 84 -4.81 -11.58 1.01
CA PHE A 84 -4.29 -11.86 -0.33
C PHE A 84 -2.91 -12.52 -0.28
N ARG A 85 -2.48 -13.04 -1.43
CA ARG A 85 -1.13 -13.55 -1.67
C ARG A 85 -0.50 -12.83 -2.85
N ILE A 86 0.79 -12.54 -2.73
CA ILE A 86 1.61 -12.06 -3.86
C ILE A 86 2.69 -13.10 -4.14
N TYR A 87 2.67 -13.67 -5.34
CA TYR A 87 3.65 -14.66 -5.79
C TYR A 87 4.67 -14.00 -6.71
N ASN A 88 5.95 -14.34 -6.57
CA ASN A 88 6.92 -14.07 -7.62
C ASN A 88 6.78 -15.15 -8.71
N ILE A 89 6.24 -14.76 -9.86
CA ILE A 89 6.05 -15.64 -11.03
C ILE A 89 7.15 -15.48 -12.08
N SER A 90 8.10 -14.55 -11.88
CA SER A 90 9.27 -14.44 -12.75
C SER A 90 10.28 -15.56 -12.52
N ASN A 91 11.26 -15.66 -13.41
CA ASN A 91 12.38 -16.59 -13.30
C ASN A 91 13.58 -16.02 -12.51
N GLU A 92 13.45 -14.82 -11.93
CA GLU A 92 14.51 -14.17 -11.16
C GLU A 92 14.04 -13.70 -9.77
N PRO A 93 14.96 -13.50 -8.80
CA PRO A 93 14.58 -12.92 -7.52
C PRO A 93 14.16 -11.45 -7.66
N ILE A 94 13.05 -11.07 -7.03
CA ILE A 94 12.57 -9.68 -7.00
C ILE A 94 12.71 -9.07 -5.61
N LYS A 95 12.85 -7.74 -5.56
CA LYS A 95 12.64 -6.94 -4.36
C LYS A 95 11.25 -6.33 -4.42
N ILE A 96 10.40 -6.65 -3.46
CA ILE A 96 9.01 -6.20 -3.44
C ILE A 96 8.68 -5.40 -2.18
N ASN A 97 7.91 -4.33 -2.37
CA ASN A 97 7.16 -3.64 -1.33
C ASN A 97 5.83 -3.19 -1.93
N TYR A 98 4.83 -2.89 -1.09
CA TYR A 98 3.55 -2.39 -1.57
C TYR A 98 2.83 -1.57 -0.50
N LYS A 99 1.93 -0.70 -0.98
CA LYS A 99 0.87 -0.07 -0.20
C LYS A 99 -0.47 -0.47 -0.80
N LYS A 100 -1.41 -0.88 0.04
CA LYS A 100 -2.77 -1.27 -0.36
C LYS A 100 -3.75 -0.18 0.05
N PHE A 101 -4.78 0.01 -0.76
CA PHE A 101 -5.80 1.03 -0.58
C PHE A 101 -7.18 0.42 -0.81
N VAL A 102 -8.11 0.83 0.04
CA VAL A 102 -9.53 0.51 -0.06
C VAL A 102 -10.16 1.34 -1.18
N PRO A 103 -11.12 0.79 -1.96
CA PRO A 103 -11.91 1.56 -2.92
C PRO A 103 -12.53 2.83 -2.32
N PRO A 104 -12.49 3.98 -3.03
CA PRO A 104 -13.02 5.25 -2.52
C PRO A 104 -14.51 5.18 -2.20
N GLU A 105 -15.27 4.32 -2.86
CA GLU A 105 -16.70 4.13 -2.61
C GLU A 105 -16.99 3.62 -1.19
N LEU A 106 -16.05 2.88 -0.58
CA LEU A 106 -16.19 2.37 0.79
C LEU A 106 -15.78 3.39 1.86
N SER A 107 -15.22 4.55 1.49
CA SER A 107 -14.79 5.59 2.45
C SER A 107 -15.93 6.15 3.32
N LYS A 108 -17.18 6.02 2.89
CA LYS A 108 -18.37 6.40 3.67
C LYS A 108 -18.73 5.41 4.77
N ILE A 109 -18.21 4.19 4.66
CA ILE A 109 -18.54 3.03 5.50
C ILE A 109 -17.36 2.69 6.43
N ILE A 110 -16.14 2.80 5.91
CA ILE A 110 -14.89 2.53 6.64
C ILE A 110 -14.43 3.79 7.37
N ILE A 111 -14.11 3.62 8.65
CA ILE A 111 -13.77 4.69 9.59
C ILE A 111 -12.24 4.79 9.76
N ALA A 112 -11.53 3.67 9.67
CA ALA A 112 -10.08 3.63 9.77
C ALA A 112 -9.47 2.48 8.96
N GLY A 113 -8.21 2.63 8.56
CA GLY A 113 -7.48 1.63 7.77
C GLY A 113 -7.76 1.69 6.27
N LEU A 114 -8.12 2.87 5.74
CA LEU A 114 -8.35 3.05 4.28
C LEU A 114 -7.12 2.71 3.43
N GLU A 115 -5.94 2.73 4.04
CA GLU A 115 -4.68 2.38 3.41
C GLU A 115 -3.72 1.76 4.42
N ASP A 116 -2.81 0.92 3.94
CA ASP A 116 -1.81 0.23 4.77
C ASP A 116 -0.54 -0.09 3.97
N GLU A 117 0.62 0.14 4.59
CA GLU A 117 1.95 -0.07 4.01
C GLU A 117 2.56 -1.35 4.54
N PHE A 118 2.97 -2.27 3.66
CA PHE A 118 3.63 -3.51 4.11
C PHE A 118 4.97 -3.22 4.79
N TYR A 119 5.75 -2.33 4.20
CA TYR A 119 6.96 -1.78 4.80
C TYR A 119 7.12 -0.29 4.43
N PRO A 120 7.86 0.49 5.24
CA PRO A 120 8.23 1.84 4.88
C PRO A 120 8.89 1.91 3.48
N PRO A 121 8.80 3.05 2.76
CA PRO A 121 9.23 3.19 1.37
C PRO A 121 10.65 2.72 1.02
N HIS A 122 11.56 2.72 2.00
CA HIS A 122 12.98 2.36 1.85
C HIS A 122 13.28 0.88 2.13
N ARG A 123 12.30 0.10 2.62
CA ARG A 123 12.44 -1.32 2.91
C ARG A 123 11.69 -2.15 1.88
N TYR A 124 12.16 -3.38 1.67
CA TYR A 124 11.57 -4.35 0.77
C TYR A 124 11.78 -5.76 1.31
N LEU A 125 10.97 -6.69 0.84
CA LEU A 125 11.20 -8.12 0.97
C LEU A 125 11.84 -8.65 -0.33
N LYS A 126 12.79 -9.57 -0.23
CA LYS A 126 13.30 -10.28 -1.40
C LYS A 126 12.53 -11.60 -1.57
N LEU A 127 11.95 -11.83 -2.73
CA LEU A 127 11.26 -13.07 -3.09
C LEU A 127 12.01 -13.78 -4.20
N LYS A 128 12.38 -15.05 -4.00
CA LYS A 128 12.90 -15.92 -5.06
C LYS A 128 11.76 -16.36 -5.99
N PRO A 129 12.07 -16.88 -7.20
CA PRO A 129 11.07 -17.48 -8.07
C PRO A 129 10.20 -18.51 -7.34
N GLY A 130 8.88 -18.38 -7.46
CA GLY A 130 7.89 -19.25 -6.82
C GLY A 130 7.62 -18.98 -5.33
N GLU A 131 8.38 -18.11 -4.67
CA GLU A 131 8.07 -17.68 -3.30
C GLU A 131 6.88 -16.72 -3.28
N ARG A 132 6.22 -16.66 -2.11
CA ARG A 132 5.02 -15.86 -1.92
C ARG A 132 5.01 -15.11 -0.59
N ILE A 133 4.28 -14.00 -0.57
CA ILE A 133 3.86 -13.30 0.64
C ILE A 133 2.39 -13.66 0.87
N PHE A 134 2.03 -13.87 2.12
CA PHE A 134 0.64 -13.81 2.56
C PHE A 134 0.50 -12.59 3.47
N ASP A 135 -0.49 -11.77 3.19
CA ASP A 135 -0.83 -10.60 3.99
C ASP A 135 -2.32 -10.56 4.27
N GLU A 136 -2.66 -10.14 5.47
CA GLU A 136 -4.01 -9.96 5.95
C GLU A 136 -4.08 -8.60 6.66
N GLY A 137 -4.95 -7.73 6.18
CA GLY A 137 -5.17 -6.39 6.75
C GLY A 137 -6.64 -6.21 7.14
N GLY A 138 -6.87 -5.65 8.32
CA GLY A 138 -8.19 -5.28 8.79
C GLY A 138 -8.46 -3.79 8.65
N VAL A 139 -9.69 -3.44 8.30
CA VAL A 139 -10.19 -2.07 8.33
C VAL A 139 -11.37 -1.99 9.28
N LEU A 140 -11.46 -0.88 10.00
CA LEU A 140 -12.56 -0.64 10.94
C LEU A 140 -13.70 0.04 10.19
N MET A 141 -14.91 -0.49 10.28
CA MET A 141 -16.09 0.08 9.62
C MET A 141 -17.29 0.14 10.55
N LYS A 142 -18.32 0.91 10.15
CA LYS A 142 -19.64 0.85 10.79
C LYS A 142 -20.13 -0.60 10.81
N HIS A 143 -20.78 -1.01 11.89
CA HIS A 143 -21.36 -2.33 12.00
C HIS A 143 -22.32 -2.60 10.83
N TYR A 144 -22.22 -3.78 10.20
CA TYR A 144 -22.98 -4.11 8.99
C TYR A 144 -24.49 -3.88 9.13
N ASN A 145 -25.06 -4.19 10.30
CA ASN A 145 -26.49 -4.02 10.57
C ASN A 145 -26.94 -2.55 10.66
N LYS A 146 -25.99 -1.61 10.78
CA LYS A 146 -26.26 -0.16 10.85
C LYS A 146 -26.16 0.51 9.48
N LEU A 147 -25.74 -0.22 8.45
CA LEU A 147 -25.65 0.31 7.09
C LEU A 147 -27.05 0.50 6.47
N SER A 148 -27.23 1.59 5.74
CA SER A 148 -28.40 1.77 4.86
C SER A 148 -28.39 0.74 3.73
N GLU A 149 -29.52 0.58 3.02
CA GLU A 149 -29.59 -0.33 1.87
C GLU A 149 -28.65 0.12 0.72
N GLU A 150 -28.49 1.44 0.53
CA GLU A 150 -27.51 1.98 -0.41
C GLU A 150 -26.07 1.66 0.02
N GLU A 151 -25.75 1.81 1.31
CA GLU A 151 -24.42 1.47 1.85
C GLU A 151 -24.14 -0.02 1.72
N LYS A 152 -25.13 -0.91 1.99
CA LYS A 152 -24.99 -2.36 1.79
C LYS A 152 -24.75 -2.71 0.33
N LYS A 153 -25.42 -2.02 -0.60
CA LYS A 153 -25.20 -2.22 -2.05
C LYS A 153 -23.77 -1.86 -2.44
N ILE A 154 -23.28 -0.71 -1.99
CA ILE A 154 -21.89 -0.28 -2.22
C ILE A 154 -20.93 -1.28 -1.58
N PHE A 155 -21.16 -1.67 -0.32
CA PHE A 155 -20.35 -2.66 0.39
C PHE A 155 -20.22 -3.95 -0.42
N HIS A 156 -21.32 -4.57 -0.83
CA HIS A 156 -21.27 -5.83 -1.58
C HIS A 156 -20.61 -5.69 -2.95
N GLN A 157 -20.69 -4.53 -3.58
CA GLN A 157 -20.06 -4.28 -4.87
C GLN A 157 -18.54 -4.15 -4.77
N TYR A 158 -18.01 -3.63 -3.66
CA TYR A 158 -16.61 -3.21 -3.55
C TYR A 158 -15.80 -3.89 -2.44
N LYS A 159 -16.43 -4.61 -1.50
CA LYS A 159 -15.74 -5.23 -0.35
C LYS A 159 -14.65 -6.23 -0.73
N ASP A 160 -14.71 -6.78 -1.94
CA ASP A 160 -13.78 -7.79 -2.44
C ASP A 160 -12.75 -7.19 -3.42
N THR A 161 -12.53 -5.87 -3.36
CA THR A 161 -11.58 -5.16 -4.23
C THR A 161 -10.57 -4.37 -3.40
N LEU A 162 -9.31 -4.37 -3.85
CA LEU A 162 -8.24 -3.50 -3.34
C LEU A 162 -7.46 -2.87 -4.50
N TYR A 163 -6.90 -1.69 -4.24
CA TYR A 163 -5.95 -1.02 -5.11
C TYR A 163 -4.55 -1.12 -4.51
N PHE A 164 -3.53 -1.20 -5.36
CA PHE A 164 -2.14 -1.38 -4.95
C PHE A 164 -1.23 -0.37 -5.65
N GLU A 165 -0.31 0.24 -4.90
CA GLU A 165 0.98 0.69 -5.42
C GLU A 165 2.02 -0.38 -5.10
N LEU A 166 2.51 -1.06 -6.12
CA LEU A 166 3.58 -2.06 -6.03
C LEU A 166 4.93 -1.41 -6.32
N ARG A 167 5.96 -1.87 -5.63
CA ARG A 167 7.37 -1.55 -5.91
C ARG A 167 8.12 -2.82 -6.19
N ILE A 168 8.46 -3.05 -7.45
CA ILE A 168 9.17 -4.25 -7.92
C ILE A 168 10.53 -3.81 -8.43
N ASN A 169 11.60 -4.26 -7.77
CA ASN A 169 12.98 -3.88 -8.10
C ASN A 169 13.20 -2.35 -8.13
N GLY A 170 12.47 -1.62 -7.28
CA GLY A 170 12.50 -0.16 -7.19
C GLY A 170 11.62 0.59 -8.20
N LYS A 171 10.98 -0.13 -9.13
CA LYS A 171 10.02 0.45 -10.09
C LYS A 171 8.59 0.35 -9.60
N ARG A 172 7.77 1.34 -9.94
CA ARG A 172 6.35 1.39 -9.54
C ARG A 172 5.44 0.75 -10.56
N ALA A 173 4.43 0.05 -10.05
CA ALA A 173 3.29 -0.40 -10.82
C ALA A 173 2.02 -0.25 -10.00
N TYR A 174 0.89 -0.08 -10.68
CA TYR A 174 -0.39 0.16 -10.04
C TYR A 174 -1.39 -0.89 -10.49
N ALA A 175 -2.16 -1.43 -9.54
CA ALA A 175 -3.09 -2.53 -9.83
C ALA A 175 -4.40 -2.34 -9.07
N LYS A 176 -5.50 -2.72 -9.73
CA LYS A 176 -6.78 -2.98 -9.10
C LYS A 176 -6.99 -4.49 -9.11
N VAL A 177 -7.17 -5.09 -7.94
CA VAL A 177 -7.34 -6.54 -7.79
C VAL A 177 -8.66 -6.80 -7.09
N SER A 178 -9.41 -7.80 -7.55
CA SER A 178 -10.62 -8.26 -6.89
C SER A 178 -10.55 -9.76 -6.63
N ALA A 179 -11.23 -10.24 -5.60
CA ALA A 179 -11.37 -11.66 -5.36
C ALA A 179 -12.23 -12.30 -6.47
N GLU A 180 -11.81 -13.46 -6.95
CA GLU A 180 -12.59 -14.30 -7.87
C GLU A 180 -13.71 -15.08 -7.16
#